data_AF-A0A919TZI6-F1
#
_entry.id   AF-A0A919TZI6-F1
#
_cell.length_a   1.000
_cell.length_b   1.000
_cell.length_c   1.000
_cell.angle_alpha   90.00
_cell.angle_beta   90.00
_cell.angle_gamma   90.00
#
_symmetry.space_group_name_H-M   'P 1'
#
loop_
_entity.id
_entity.type
_entity.pdbx_description
1 polymer ?
#
loop_
_entity_poly.entity_id
_entity_poly.type
_entity_poly.pdbx_seq_one_letter_code
_entity_poly.pdbx_strand_id
1 'polypeptide(L)'
;MRADMICIVPTADELTDAELAARFASVLSELAAETLRIEVHLGAAHDTYPAPLDEPPALAVIDDPSSVAALLEGLATADMTRRVVAQALPAIRIWFCDKDGEIGYVDLLSPSWVRGPWPYDGHLARPVLVDVLDRLGPTVWPRRTIEADLLEAPPAESLDARALATLWDARWPGVAPIAHGLPPRSDRWVRFHSLPGSKRYSDDEGEYEELLHRHHVVLDELASYEDAPEREVLVVTCSWSSTPTPAPRGAPITATLPDSRYWMSVLTSEPDEDDVGSWMHLFFDFLDRGDRRIERLLRLVADDIAAEVLIGDPSMRWLYHPYDGGADVYPATVELRDELRVRHRDWLSTHPSGY
;
A
#
# COMPACT_ATOMS: atom_id res chain seq x y z
N MET A 1 -13.11 -14.12 5.45
CA MET A 1 -12.67 -15.11 4.44
C MET A 1 -11.30 -14.65 4.01
N ARG A 2 -10.21 -15.36 4.36
CA ARG A 2 -8.87 -14.98 3.91
C ARG A 2 -8.87 -15.11 2.39
N ALA A 3 -8.62 -14.01 1.67
CA ALA A 3 -8.30 -14.09 0.26
C ALA A 3 -6.86 -14.60 0.19
N ASP A 4 -6.67 -15.82 -0.32
CA ASP A 4 -5.34 -16.31 -0.65
C ASP A 4 -4.85 -15.51 -1.85
N MET A 5 -4.16 -14.40 -1.58
CA MET A 5 -3.59 -13.54 -2.60
C MET A 5 -2.34 -14.20 -3.16
N ILE A 6 -2.38 -14.54 -4.45
CA ILE A 6 -1.25 -15.16 -5.15
C ILE A 6 -0.72 -14.15 -6.16
N CYS A 7 0.35 -13.46 -5.81
CA CYS A 7 1.06 -12.56 -6.72
C CYS A 7 2.09 -13.37 -7.54
N ILE A 8 2.00 -13.27 -8.86
CA ILE A 8 2.97 -13.87 -9.78
C ILE A 8 4.10 -12.87 -9.95
N VAL A 9 5.09 -12.95 -9.06
CA VAL A 9 6.33 -12.18 -9.22
C VAL A 9 7.36 -13.10 -9.87
N PRO A 10 7.88 -12.78 -11.08
CA PRO A 10 9.04 -13.50 -11.59
C PRO A 10 10.19 -13.30 -10.59
N THR A 11 10.63 -14.38 -9.94
CA THR A 11 11.88 -14.34 -9.19
C THR A 11 12.98 -14.05 -10.20
N ALA A 12 13.68 -12.93 -10.00
CA ALA A 12 14.34 -12.14 -11.02
C ALA A 12 15.46 -12.80 -11.85
N ASP A 13 15.69 -14.12 -11.77
CA ASP A 13 16.89 -14.73 -12.35
C ASP A 13 16.69 -15.93 -13.29
N GLU A 14 15.50 -16.48 -13.54
CA GLU A 14 15.43 -17.77 -14.26
C GLU A 14 14.35 -17.97 -15.34
N LEU A 15 13.44 -17.03 -15.59
CA LEU A 15 12.41 -17.19 -16.63
C LEU A 15 12.57 -16.16 -17.74
N THR A 16 12.62 -16.64 -18.98
CA THR A 16 12.50 -15.80 -20.17
C THR A 16 11.07 -15.28 -20.31
N ASP A 17 10.90 -14.14 -20.99
CA ASP A 17 9.59 -13.56 -21.32
C ASP A 17 8.63 -14.58 -21.96
N ALA A 18 9.17 -15.46 -22.81
CA ALA A 18 8.39 -16.51 -23.48
C ALA A 18 7.89 -17.59 -22.49
N GLU A 19 8.70 -17.96 -21.50
CA GLU A 19 8.32 -18.93 -20.48
C GLU A 19 7.27 -18.36 -19.52
N LEU A 20 7.38 -17.07 -19.16
CA LEU A 20 6.38 -16.39 -18.34
C LEU A 20 5.04 -16.27 -19.08
N ALA A 21 5.05 -15.87 -20.35
CA ALA A 21 3.86 -15.77 -21.19
C ALA A 21 3.16 -17.13 -21.35
N ALA A 22 3.93 -18.21 -21.57
CA ALA A 22 3.39 -19.56 -21.67
C ALA A 22 2.73 -20.03 -20.36
N ARG A 23 3.33 -19.70 -19.20
CA ARG A 23 2.74 -20.00 -17.89
C ARG A 23 1.43 -19.25 -17.68
N PHE A 24 1.43 -17.95 -17.93
CA PHE A 24 0.23 -17.11 -17.79
C PHE A 24 -0.92 -17.57 -18.70
N ALA A 25 -0.62 -17.91 -19.95
CA ALA A 25 -1.58 -18.50 -20.88
C ALA A 25 -2.17 -19.83 -20.36
N SER A 26 -1.38 -20.64 -19.65
CA SER A 26 -1.85 -21.90 -19.06
C SER A 26 -2.87 -21.68 -17.94
N VAL A 27 -2.65 -20.69 -17.05
CA VAL A 27 -3.62 -20.34 -15.98
C VAL A 27 -4.93 -19.85 -16.58
N LEU A 28 -4.83 -18.97 -17.57
CA LEU A 28 -6.01 -18.39 -18.20
C LEU A 28 -6.79 -19.42 -19.00
N SER A 29 -6.12 -20.39 -19.63
CA SER A 29 -6.78 -21.51 -20.30
C SER A 29 -7.54 -22.40 -19.33
N GLU A 30 -7.00 -22.67 -18.14
CA GLU A 30 -7.70 -23.43 -17.10
C GLU A 30 -8.89 -22.65 -16.53
N LEU A 31 -8.73 -21.34 -16.29
CA LEU A 31 -9.83 -20.51 -15.84
C LEU A 31 -10.94 -20.44 -16.87
N ALA A 32 -10.60 -20.24 -18.14
CA ALA A 32 -11.57 -20.21 -19.24
C ALA A 32 -12.37 -21.52 -19.37
N ALA A 33 -11.80 -22.68 -18.99
CA ALA A 33 -12.49 -23.97 -19.03
C ALA A 33 -13.60 -24.09 -17.96
N GLU A 34 -13.47 -23.36 -16.85
CA GLU A 34 -14.45 -23.33 -15.74
C GLU A 34 -15.38 -22.09 -15.83
N THR A 35 -15.13 -21.21 -16.80
CA THR A 35 -15.83 -19.94 -16.98
C THR A 35 -17.02 -20.10 -17.93
N LEU A 36 -18.13 -19.41 -17.65
CA LEU A 36 -19.27 -19.30 -18.58
C LEU A 36 -19.35 -17.92 -19.24
N ARG A 37 -18.82 -16.89 -18.59
CA ARG A 37 -18.86 -15.51 -19.04
C ARG A 37 -17.62 -14.76 -18.56
N ILE A 38 -17.11 -13.87 -19.39
CA ILE A 38 -15.98 -12.99 -19.03
C ILE A 38 -16.42 -11.55 -19.14
N GLU A 39 -16.00 -10.75 -18.18
CA GLU A 39 -16.24 -9.31 -18.19
C GLU A 39 -14.91 -8.58 -18.15
N VAL A 40 -14.75 -7.60 -19.02
CA VAL A 40 -13.58 -6.73 -19.05
C VAL A 40 -13.99 -5.39 -18.47
N HIS A 41 -13.28 -4.96 -17.45
CA HIS A 41 -13.52 -3.73 -16.71
C HIS A 41 -12.30 -2.81 -16.78
N LEU A 42 -12.53 -1.51 -16.63
CA LEU A 42 -11.46 -0.61 -16.20
C LEU A 42 -11.24 -0.87 -14.71
N GLY A 43 -10.15 -1.56 -14.39
CA GLY A 43 -9.66 -1.68 -13.03
C GLY A 43 -9.11 -0.33 -12.58
N ALA A 44 -9.47 0.11 -11.38
CA ALA A 44 -8.78 1.24 -10.76
C ALA A 44 -7.35 0.78 -10.41
N ALA A 45 -6.34 1.60 -10.70
CA ALA A 45 -4.95 1.31 -10.32
C ALA A 45 -4.77 1.22 -8.78
N HIS A 46 -5.79 1.62 -8.04
CA HIS A 46 -5.96 1.49 -6.61
C HIS A 46 -7.41 1.12 -6.34
N ASP A 47 -7.69 0.12 -5.49
CA ASP A 47 -8.97 0.02 -4.80
C ASP A 47 -9.10 1.26 -3.90
N THR A 48 -9.50 2.39 -4.50
CA THR A 48 -9.89 3.59 -3.79
C THR A 48 -11.15 3.25 -3.02
N TYR A 49 -11.06 3.29 -1.69
CA TYR A 49 -12.22 3.19 -0.83
C TYR A 49 -12.87 4.57 -0.67
N PRO A 50 -14.20 4.68 -0.70
CA PRO A 50 -15.13 3.62 -1.05
C PRO A 50 -15.18 3.41 -2.55
N ALA A 51 -15.31 2.14 -2.97
CA ALA A 51 -15.70 1.81 -4.34
C ALA A 51 -16.87 2.71 -4.76
N PRO A 52 -16.88 3.23 -5.99
CA PRO A 52 -18.02 3.99 -6.48
C PRO A 52 -19.29 3.17 -6.23
N LEU A 53 -20.33 3.83 -5.71
CA LEU A 53 -21.60 3.20 -5.30
C LEU A 53 -22.26 2.40 -6.43
N ASP A 54 -21.84 2.63 -7.67
CA ASP A 54 -22.13 1.84 -8.85
C ASP A 54 -20.79 1.46 -9.53
N GLU A 55 -20.50 0.17 -9.62
CA GLU A 55 -19.38 -0.31 -10.44
C GLU A 55 -19.66 0.05 -11.91
N PRO A 56 -18.68 0.60 -12.64
CA PRO A 56 -18.87 0.91 -14.05
C PRO A 56 -19.27 -0.36 -14.82
N PRO A 57 -20.15 -0.26 -15.82
CA PRO A 57 -20.51 -1.41 -16.63
C PRO A 57 -19.27 -1.97 -17.32
N ALA A 58 -19.22 -3.29 -17.48
CA ALA A 58 -18.15 -3.96 -18.22
C ALA A 58 -17.95 -3.29 -19.58
N LEU A 59 -16.70 -2.94 -19.89
CA LEU A 59 -16.28 -2.45 -21.21
C LEU A 59 -16.59 -3.47 -22.30
N ALA A 60 -16.45 -4.75 -21.97
CA ALA A 60 -16.80 -5.85 -22.84
C ALA A 60 -17.31 -7.03 -22.02
N VAL A 61 -18.28 -7.74 -22.58
CA VAL A 61 -18.76 -9.02 -22.06
C VAL A 61 -18.56 -10.07 -23.14
N ILE A 62 -17.92 -11.19 -22.78
CA ILE A 62 -17.65 -12.30 -23.67
C ILE A 62 -18.36 -13.53 -23.12
N ASP A 63 -19.47 -13.91 -23.76
CA ASP A 63 -20.28 -15.07 -23.38
C ASP A 63 -19.75 -16.40 -23.98
N ASP A 64 -18.67 -16.35 -24.77
CA ASP A 64 -17.97 -17.51 -25.31
C ASP A 64 -16.48 -17.51 -24.87
N PRO A 65 -16.15 -18.17 -23.75
CA PRO A 65 -14.81 -18.25 -23.19
C PRO A 65 -13.78 -18.88 -24.14
N SER A 66 -14.19 -19.56 -25.21
CA SER A 66 -13.25 -20.12 -26.20
C SER A 66 -12.47 -19.02 -26.96
N SER A 67 -12.97 -17.77 -26.95
CA SER A 67 -12.31 -16.59 -27.53
C SER A 67 -11.19 -16.01 -26.65
N VAL A 68 -11.01 -16.51 -25.42
CA VAL A 68 -9.98 -16.05 -24.48
C VAL A 68 -8.58 -16.25 -25.02
N ALA A 69 -8.31 -17.41 -25.62
CA ALA A 69 -7.01 -17.70 -26.22
C ALA A 69 -6.63 -16.64 -27.27
N ALA A 70 -7.60 -16.18 -28.07
CA ALA A 70 -7.39 -15.15 -29.08
C ALA A 70 -7.24 -13.74 -28.48
N LEU A 71 -7.99 -13.41 -27.42
CA LEU A 71 -7.82 -12.14 -26.68
C LEU A 71 -6.40 -12.05 -26.09
N LEU A 72 -5.94 -13.14 -25.49
CA LEU A 72 -4.62 -13.22 -24.85
C LEU A 72 -3.48 -13.27 -25.85
N GLU A 73 -3.65 -13.99 -26.96
CA GLU A 73 -2.71 -13.93 -28.07
C GLU A 73 -2.64 -12.51 -28.64
N GLY A 74 -3.79 -11.82 -28.75
CA GLY A 74 -3.85 -10.41 -29.13
C GLY A 74 -3.09 -9.50 -28.15
N LEU A 75 -3.26 -9.68 -26.84
CA LEU A 75 -2.55 -8.91 -25.81
C LEU A 75 -1.04 -9.23 -25.79
N ALA A 76 -0.66 -10.49 -25.99
CA ALA A 76 0.73 -10.94 -26.00
C ALA A 76 1.49 -10.51 -27.28
N THR A 77 0.77 -10.33 -28.39
CA THR A 77 1.35 -9.90 -29.68
C THR A 77 1.18 -8.40 -29.95
N ALA A 78 0.38 -7.70 -29.14
CA ALA A 78 0.26 -6.26 -29.21
C ALA A 78 1.62 -5.60 -28.94
N ASP A 79 2.07 -4.77 -29.89
CA ASP A 79 3.21 -3.88 -29.68
C ASP A 79 2.79 -2.75 -28.73
N MET A 80 2.78 -3.05 -27.42
CA MET A 80 2.42 -2.11 -26.36
C MET A 80 3.42 -0.94 -26.26
N THR A 81 4.55 -0.99 -26.98
CA THR A 81 5.50 0.13 -27.07
C THR A 81 5.06 1.20 -28.09
N ARG A 82 4.18 0.86 -29.04
CA ARG A 82 3.56 1.83 -29.96
C ARG A 82 2.36 2.50 -29.30
N ARG A 83 2.67 3.55 -28.54
CA ARG A 83 1.81 4.65 -28.06
C ARG A 83 0.41 4.68 -28.70
N VAL A 84 -0.55 4.06 -28.04
CA VAL A 84 -1.91 4.56 -27.94
C VAL A 84 -2.00 5.20 -26.56
N VAL A 85 -1.87 6.53 -26.53
CA VAL A 85 -2.14 7.45 -25.40
C VAL A 85 -2.14 6.79 -24.01
N ALA A 86 -0.96 6.49 -23.49
CA ALA A 86 -0.76 6.01 -22.12
C ALA A 86 -0.83 7.18 -21.11
N GLN A 87 -1.95 7.92 -21.12
CA GLN A 87 -2.26 8.93 -20.11
C GLN A 87 -3.45 8.58 -19.22
N ALA A 88 -4.22 7.51 -19.50
CA ALA A 88 -5.41 7.20 -18.71
C ALA A 88 -5.94 5.78 -18.92
N LEU A 89 -5.09 4.75 -18.96
CA LEU A 89 -5.58 3.39 -18.75
C LEU A 89 -5.18 2.98 -17.33
N PRO A 90 -6.06 3.20 -16.33
CA PRO A 90 -5.98 2.45 -15.09
C PRO A 90 -6.15 0.96 -15.48
N ALA A 91 -5.60 0.05 -14.69
CA ALA A 91 -5.48 -1.38 -15.01
C ALA A 91 -6.65 -1.97 -15.83
N ILE A 92 -6.42 -2.91 -16.75
CA ILE A 92 -7.53 -3.68 -17.33
C ILE A 92 -7.80 -4.87 -16.41
N ARG A 93 -9.01 -4.94 -15.85
CA ARG A 93 -9.43 -6.07 -15.01
C ARG A 93 -10.28 -7.04 -15.82
N ILE A 94 -9.93 -8.32 -15.81
CA ILE A 94 -10.64 -9.39 -16.51
C ILE A 94 -11.30 -10.29 -15.48
N TRP A 95 -12.63 -10.25 -15.38
CA TRP A 95 -13.43 -11.10 -14.51
C TRP A 95 -13.81 -12.39 -15.23
N PHE A 96 -13.70 -13.49 -14.50
CA PHE A 96 -14.17 -14.80 -14.90
C PHE A 96 -15.41 -15.10 -14.07
N CYS A 97 -16.52 -15.39 -14.73
CA CYS A 97 -17.82 -15.63 -14.10
C CYS A 97 -18.38 -17.00 -14.50
N ASP A 98 -18.95 -17.71 -13.54
CA ASP A 98 -19.80 -18.88 -13.77
C ASP A 98 -21.29 -18.50 -13.66
N LYS A 99 -22.15 -19.50 -13.48
CA LYS A 99 -23.61 -19.31 -13.33
C LYS A 99 -24.00 -18.71 -11.97
N ASP A 100 -23.14 -18.86 -10.96
CA ASP A 100 -23.36 -18.45 -9.57
C ASP A 100 -22.65 -17.12 -9.26
N GLY A 101 -21.85 -16.59 -10.18
CA GLY A 101 -21.26 -15.25 -10.17
C GLY A 101 -19.78 -15.24 -10.52
N GLU A 102 -19.04 -14.29 -9.98
CA GLU A 102 -17.58 -14.20 -10.16
C GLU A 102 -16.86 -15.43 -9.56
N ILE A 103 -16.00 -16.08 -10.33
CA ILE A 103 -15.12 -17.16 -9.87
C ILE A 103 -13.68 -16.70 -9.64
N GLY A 104 -13.28 -15.57 -10.22
CA GLY A 104 -12.02 -14.88 -9.98
C GLY A 104 -11.77 -13.78 -11.02
N TYR A 105 -10.68 -13.03 -10.89
CA TYR A 105 -10.28 -12.02 -11.87
C TYR A 105 -8.77 -11.99 -12.10
N VAL A 106 -8.31 -11.27 -13.12
CA VAL A 106 -6.91 -10.98 -13.44
C VAL A 106 -6.77 -9.51 -13.78
N ASP A 107 -5.77 -8.84 -13.21
CA ASP A 107 -5.44 -7.44 -13.55
C ASP A 107 -4.29 -7.36 -14.56
N LEU A 108 -4.40 -6.42 -15.49
CA LEU A 108 -3.36 -6.06 -16.44
C LEU A 108 -2.96 -4.61 -16.16
N LEU A 109 -1.80 -4.41 -15.55
CA LEU A 109 -1.32 -3.07 -15.20
C LEU A 109 -0.66 -2.38 -16.41
N SER A 110 -0.54 -1.05 -16.35
CA SER A 110 0.22 -0.30 -17.37
C SER A 110 1.73 -0.52 -17.18
N PRO A 111 2.53 -0.60 -18.26
CA PRO A 111 3.99 -0.71 -18.19
C PRO A 111 4.68 0.40 -17.39
N SER A 112 4.03 1.56 -17.20
CA SER A 112 4.53 2.63 -16.33
C SER A 112 4.65 2.24 -14.85
N TRP A 113 4.02 1.13 -14.44
CA TRP A 113 3.99 0.64 -13.07
C TRP A 113 4.96 -0.53 -12.80
N VAL A 114 5.61 -1.08 -13.83
CA VAL A 114 6.51 -2.23 -13.70
C VAL A 114 7.91 -1.89 -14.24
N ARG A 115 8.98 -2.16 -13.47
CA ARG A 115 10.37 -2.11 -13.99
C ARG A 115 10.75 -3.46 -14.62
N GLY A 116 10.24 -3.73 -15.82
CA GLY A 116 10.53 -4.94 -16.60
C GLY A 116 9.84 -4.91 -17.98
N PRO A 117 10.18 -5.83 -18.90
CA PRO A 117 9.62 -5.86 -20.26
C PRO A 117 8.15 -6.30 -20.34
N TRP A 118 7.54 -6.77 -19.26
CA TRP A 118 6.13 -7.22 -19.23
C TRP A 118 5.32 -6.58 -18.10
N PRO A 119 4.02 -6.24 -18.33
CA PRO A 119 3.32 -5.26 -17.49
C PRO A 119 2.20 -5.83 -16.58
N TYR A 120 2.21 -7.09 -16.18
CA TYR A 120 1.06 -7.68 -15.44
C TYR A 120 1.37 -7.90 -13.96
N ASP A 121 0.42 -7.55 -13.09
CA ASP A 121 0.29 -8.04 -11.72
C ASP A 121 -1.05 -8.77 -11.63
N GLY A 122 -1.02 -10.06 -11.28
CA GLY A 122 -2.21 -10.90 -11.26
C GLY A 122 -2.74 -11.05 -9.84
N HIS A 123 -3.86 -10.39 -9.53
CA HIS A 123 -4.58 -10.60 -8.28
C HIS A 123 -5.64 -11.67 -8.48
N LEU A 124 -5.49 -12.82 -7.82
CA LEU A 124 -6.37 -13.98 -8.03
C LEU A 124 -7.09 -14.31 -6.72
N ALA A 125 -8.38 -13.98 -6.60
CA ALA A 125 -9.16 -14.19 -5.38
C ALA A 125 -10.20 -15.29 -5.57
N ARG A 126 -9.95 -16.53 -5.07
CA ARG A 126 -10.95 -17.54 -4.59
C ARG A 126 -10.40 -18.99 -4.52
N PRO A 127 -11.12 -19.92 -3.82
CA PRO A 127 -10.76 -21.34 -3.70
C PRO A 127 -10.67 -22.12 -5.02
N VAL A 128 -11.47 -21.78 -6.04
CA VAL A 128 -11.45 -22.44 -7.37
C VAL A 128 -10.06 -22.34 -8.02
N LEU A 129 -9.33 -21.28 -7.70
CA LEU A 129 -8.00 -21.04 -8.22
C LEU A 129 -6.92 -21.87 -7.50
N VAL A 130 -7.11 -22.19 -6.22
CA VAL A 130 -6.23 -23.12 -5.49
C VAL A 130 -6.27 -24.50 -6.16
N ASP A 131 -7.47 -24.95 -6.54
CA ASP A 131 -7.66 -26.20 -7.28
C ASP A 131 -7.03 -26.15 -8.67
N VAL A 132 -7.20 -25.07 -9.43
CA VAL A 132 -6.55 -24.86 -10.74
C VAL A 132 -5.03 -24.88 -10.62
N LEU A 133 -4.47 -24.17 -9.63
CA LEU A 133 -3.02 -24.13 -9.41
C LEU A 133 -2.47 -25.47 -8.91
N ASP A 134 -3.22 -26.22 -8.09
CA ASP A 134 -2.86 -27.58 -7.69
C ASP A 134 -2.82 -28.52 -8.91
N ARG A 135 -3.72 -28.34 -9.90
CA ARG A 135 -3.69 -29.09 -11.16
C ARG A 135 -2.47 -28.74 -12.02
N LEU A 136 -2.05 -27.47 -12.04
CA LEU A 136 -0.88 -27.00 -12.80
C LEU A 136 0.46 -27.37 -12.14
N GLY A 137 0.47 -27.58 -10.82
CA GLY A 137 1.61 -28.08 -10.05
C GLY A 137 2.64 -27.01 -9.64
N PRO A 138 3.43 -27.27 -8.57
CA PRO A 138 4.33 -26.30 -7.94
C PRO A 138 5.54 -25.91 -8.79
N THR A 139 5.88 -26.71 -9.80
CA THR A 139 6.95 -26.43 -10.76
C THR A 139 6.57 -25.33 -11.76
N VAL A 140 5.27 -25.18 -12.05
CA VAL A 140 4.75 -24.11 -12.92
C VAL A 140 4.57 -22.84 -12.11
N TRP A 141 4.22 -22.96 -10.82
CA TRP A 141 3.96 -21.84 -9.92
C TRP A 141 4.59 -22.06 -8.55
N PRO A 142 5.78 -21.48 -8.27
CA PRO A 142 6.33 -21.52 -6.93
C PRO A 142 5.39 -20.75 -6.00
N ARG A 143 4.72 -21.48 -5.09
CA ARG A 143 3.96 -20.84 -4.01
C ARG A 143 4.94 -20.11 -3.09
N ARG A 144 4.95 -18.78 -3.14
CA ARG A 144 5.42 -18.00 -2.00
C ARG A 144 4.22 -17.71 -1.11
N THR A 145 4.09 -18.50 -0.04
CA THR A 145 3.41 -17.99 1.15
C THR A 145 4.29 -16.84 1.64
N ILE A 146 3.81 -15.60 1.57
CA ILE A 146 4.48 -14.49 2.25
C ILE A 146 4.24 -14.72 3.74
N GLU A 147 5.11 -15.48 4.39
CA GLU A 147 5.24 -15.43 5.84
C GLU A 147 5.87 -14.07 6.16
N ALA A 148 5.01 -13.07 6.34
CA ALA A 148 5.41 -11.69 6.63
C ALA A 148 6.39 -11.62 7.81
N ASP A 149 6.37 -12.60 8.71
CA ASP A 149 7.07 -12.54 9.99
C ASP A 149 8.61 -12.74 9.90
N LEU A 150 9.19 -13.06 8.72
CA LEU A 150 10.60 -13.46 8.62
C LEU A 150 11.48 -12.66 7.64
N LEU A 151 11.02 -11.52 7.11
CA LEU A 151 11.90 -10.64 6.34
C LEU A 151 12.81 -9.84 7.28
N GLU A 152 14.05 -10.29 7.47
CA GLU A 152 15.11 -9.48 8.06
C GLU A 152 15.27 -8.18 7.27
N ALA A 153 15.29 -7.05 7.98
CA ALA A 153 15.42 -5.74 7.35
C ALA A 153 16.82 -5.59 6.74
N PRO A 154 16.94 -5.08 5.50
CA PRO A 154 18.25 -4.65 5.02
C PRO A 154 18.76 -3.49 5.89
N PRO A 155 20.08 -3.38 6.14
CA PRO A 155 20.63 -2.31 6.95
C PRO A 155 20.30 -0.94 6.35
N ALA A 156 19.92 0.04 7.18
CA ALA A 156 19.37 1.32 6.74
C ALA A 156 20.30 2.18 5.86
N GLU A 157 21.62 1.99 5.97
CA GLU A 157 22.61 2.63 5.09
C GLU A 157 22.49 2.19 3.61
N SER A 158 21.76 1.10 3.34
CA SER A 158 21.58 0.49 2.00
C SER A 158 20.17 0.63 1.41
N LEU A 159 19.19 1.10 2.19
CA LEU A 159 17.82 1.28 1.70
C LEU A 159 17.75 2.53 0.82
N ASP A 160 17.75 2.31 -0.50
CA ASP A 160 17.36 3.33 -1.47
C ASP A 160 15.83 3.33 -1.67
N ALA A 161 15.32 4.33 -2.39
CA ALA A 161 13.88 4.48 -2.64
C ALA A 161 13.22 3.24 -3.27
N ARG A 162 13.98 2.45 -4.07
CA ARG A 162 13.44 1.25 -4.71
C ARG A 162 13.34 0.12 -3.70
N ALA A 163 14.39 -0.10 -2.92
CA ALA A 163 14.37 -1.12 -1.86
C ALA A 163 13.28 -0.82 -0.82
N LEU A 164 13.07 0.46 -0.49
CA LEU A 164 12.00 0.91 0.40
C LEU A 164 10.60 0.63 -0.18
N ALA A 165 10.40 0.84 -1.48
CA ALA A 165 9.14 0.51 -2.16
C ALA A 165 8.88 -1.01 -2.14
N THR A 166 9.88 -1.83 -2.48
CA THR A 166 9.75 -3.30 -2.42
C THR A 166 9.43 -3.81 -1.02
N LEU A 167 10.04 -3.21 0.00
CA LEU A 167 9.74 -3.53 1.40
C LEU A 167 8.29 -3.14 1.76
N TRP A 168 7.85 -1.95 1.35
CA TRP A 168 6.48 -1.51 1.57
C TRP A 168 5.47 -2.49 0.95
N ASP A 169 5.64 -2.85 -0.33
CA ASP A 169 4.74 -3.77 -1.02
C ASP A 169 4.67 -5.16 -0.34
N ALA A 170 5.80 -5.62 0.20
CA ALA A 170 5.86 -6.89 0.93
C ALA A 170 5.16 -6.83 2.30
N ARG A 171 5.20 -5.67 2.98
CA ARG A 171 4.67 -5.47 4.34
C ARG A 171 3.22 -5.01 4.37
N TRP A 172 2.82 -4.22 3.37
CA TRP A 172 1.54 -3.53 3.25
C TRP A 172 0.96 -3.76 1.84
N PRO A 173 0.73 -5.03 1.43
CA PRO A 173 0.35 -5.36 0.06
C PRO A 173 -1.00 -4.73 -0.31
N GLY A 174 -1.06 -4.11 -1.49
CA GLY A 174 -2.26 -3.45 -2.01
C GLY A 174 -2.63 -2.14 -1.31
N VAL A 175 -1.79 -1.64 -0.40
CA VAL A 175 -2.04 -0.40 0.33
C VAL A 175 -1.02 0.63 -0.12
N ALA A 176 -1.47 1.80 -0.56
CA ALA A 176 -0.55 2.89 -0.89
C ALA A 176 0.07 3.48 0.40
N PRO A 177 1.33 3.98 0.37
CA PRO A 177 1.98 4.64 1.51
C PRO A 177 1.43 6.04 1.81
N ILE A 178 0.10 6.12 1.92
CA ILE A 178 -0.67 7.30 2.29
C ILE A 178 -1.13 7.13 3.73
N ALA A 179 -0.76 8.04 4.60
CA ALA A 179 -0.89 7.85 6.03
C ALA A 179 -2.36 7.78 6.46
N HIS A 180 -3.19 8.71 5.97
CA HIS A 180 -4.64 8.68 6.21
C HIS A 180 -5.37 7.55 5.44
N GLY A 181 -4.73 6.98 4.42
CA GLY A 181 -5.27 5.89 3.61
C GLY A 181 -5.07 4.50 4.22
N LEU A 182 -4.27 4.38 5.29
CA LEU A 182 -4.05 3.12 5.98
C LEU A 182 -5.37 2.59 6.58
N PRO A 183 -5.68 1.29 6.46
CA PRO A 183 -6.99 0.77 6.83
C PRO A 183 -7.18 0.71 8.35
N PRO A 184 -8.15 1.44 8.92
CA PRO A 184 -8.46 1.38 10.36
C PRO A 184 -9.07 0.02 10.77
N ARG A 185 -9.41 -0.83 9.79
CA ARG A 185 -9.96 -2.18 10.00
C ARG A 185 -8.88 -3.27 10.07
N SER A 186 -7.61 -2.91 10.10
CA SER A 186 -6.56 -3.84 10.49
C SER A 186 -6.83 -4.33 11.92
N ASP A 187 -6.67 -5.63 12.15
CA ASP A 187 -6.71 -6.22 13.50
C ASP A 187 -5.63 -5.63 14.42
N ARG A 188 -4.62 -4.99 13.83
CA ARG A 188 -3.51 -4.30 14.49
C ARG A 188 -3.70 -2.78 14.59
N TRP A 189 -4.89 -2.20 14.40
CA TRP A 189 -5.07 -0.75 14.53
C TRP A 189 -5.49 -0.30 15.94
N VAL A 190 -4.95 0.82 16.41
CA VAL A 190 -5.40 1.58 17.58
C VAL A 190 -5.15 3.08 17.40
N ARG A 191 -6.09 3.90 17.87
CA ARG A 191 -5.98 5.37 17.86
C ARG A 191 -5.80 5.92 19.26
N PHE A 192 -4.88 6.87 19.41
CA PHE A 192 -4.65 7.60 20.66
C PHE A 192 -4.78 9.11 20.46
N HIS A 193 -5.39 9.79 21.43
CA HIS A 193 -5.41 11.25 21.50
C HIS A 193 -4.15 11.78 22.17
N SER A 194 -3.60 12.84 21.58
CA SER A 194 -2.37 13.45 22.05
C SER A 194 -2.60 14.33 23.29
N LEU A 195 -3.82 14.80 23.52
CA LEU A 195 -4.19 15.56 24.72
C LEU A 195 -5.33 14.92 25.53
N PRO A 196 -5.44 15.21 26.84
CA PRO A 196 -6.57 14.78 27.67
C PRO A 196 -7.93 15.21 27.10
N GLY A 197 -8.95 14.39 27.33
CA GLY A 197 -10.33 14.71 26.93
C GLY A 197 -10.54 14.84 25.42
N SER A 198 -9.69 14.20 24.62
CA SER A 198 -9.73 14.27 23.15
C SER A 198 -9.59 15.69 22.60
N LYS A 199 -8.93 16.59 23.34
CA LYS A 199 -8.61 17.93 22.86
C LYS A 199 -7.70 17.81 21.63
N ARG A 200 -8.00 18.61 20.59
CA ARG A 200 -7.30 18.52 19.30
C ARG A 200 -6.04 19.39 19.23
N TYR A 201 -6.13 20.63 19.72
CA TYR A 201 -5.07 21.63 19.56
C TYR A 201 -4.50 22.04 20.91
N SER A 202 -3.20 22.31 20.92
CA SER A 202 -2.48 22.89 22.05
C SER A 202 -2.74 24.41 22.15
N ASP A 203 -3.01 24.92 23.35
CA ASP A 203 -3.14 26.36 23.63
C ASP A 203 -1.89 26.94 24.29
N ASP A 204 -1.04 26.11 24.89
CA ASP A 204 0.16 26.54 25.64
C ASP A 204 1.29 25.50 25.62
N GLU A 205 2.48 25.88 26.11
CA GLU A 205 3.64 24.97 26.13
C GLU A 205 3.46 23.76 27.04
N GLY A 206 2.64 23.83 28.09
CA GLY A 206 2.38 22.67 28.95
C GLY A 206 1.58 21.60 28.22
N GLU A 207 0.65 22.01 27.34
CA GLU A 207 -0.04 21.10 26.45
C GLU A 207 0.87 20.56 25.34
N TYR A 208 1.81 21.37 24.81
CA TYR A 208 2.85 20.84 23.92
C TYR A 208 3.74 19.80 24.60
N GLU A 209 4.11 20.01 25.86
CA GLU A 209 4.88 19.03 26.63
C GLU A 209 4.10 17.71 26.80
N GLU A 210 2.81 17.78 27.12
CA GLU A 210 1.95 16.59 27.26
C GLU A 210 1.77 15.85 25.93
N LEU A 211 1.45 16.54 24.83
CA LEU A 211 1.25 15.88 23.54
C LEU A 211 2.54 15.22 23.04
N LEU A 212 3.70 15.90 23.19
CA LEU A 212 4.99 15.34 22.81
C LEU A 212 5.35 14.15 23.70
N HIS A 213 5.06 14.23 25.00
CA HIS A 213 5.24 13.12 25.92
C HIS A 213 4.47 11.88 25.46
N ARG A 214 3.18 12.01 25.12
CA ARG A 214 2.37 10.87 24.64
C ARG A 214 2.89 10.30 23.32
N HIS A 215 3.26 11.15 22.36
CA HIS A 215 3.85 10.69 21.10
C HIS A 215 5.12 9.86 21.36
N HIS A 216 6.02 10.35 22.22
CA HIS A 216 7.26 9.63 22.57
C HIS A 216 7.01 8.33 23.32
N VAL A 217 6.07 8.30 24.27
CA VAL A 217 5.72 7.06 24.99
C VAL A 217 5.27 5.98 24.01
N VAL A 218 4.38 6.30 23.07
CA VAL A 218 3.91 5.31 22.09
C VAL A 218 5.04 4.85 21.18
N LEU A 219 5.87 5.78 20.68
CA LEU A 219 7.03 5.43 19.84
C LEU A 219 8.05 4.54 20.57
N ASP A 220 8.30 4.79 21.86
CA ASP A 220 9.20 3.97 22.66
C ASP A 220 8.65 2.57 22.91
N GLU A 221 7.35 2.47 23.20
CA GLU A 221 6.71 1.18 23.43
C GLU A 221 6.66 0.32 22.16
N LEU A 222 6.35 0.92 21.00
CA LEU A 222 6.40 0.25 19.70
C LEU A 222 7.79 -0.33 19.40
N ALA A 223 8.86 0.41 19.74
CA ALA A 223 10.23 -0.02 19.52
C ALA A 223 10.73 -1.07 20.54
N SER A 224 10.14 -1.12 21.74
CA SER A 224 10.59 -1.99 22.83
C SER A 224 10.17 -3.46 22.71
N TYR A 225 9.16 -3.75 21.88
CA TYR A 225 8.47 -5.05 21.90
C TYR A 225 9.25 -6.20 21.23
N GLU A 226 10.33 -5.92 20.49
CA GLU A 226 11.00 -6.92 19.64
C GLU A 226 12.48 -7.18 19.97
N ASP A 227 12.91 -6.87 21.20
CA ASP A 227 14.34 -6.98 21.61
C ASP A 227 15.31 -6.28 20.63
N ALA A 228 14.80 -5.31 19.86
CA ALA A 228 15.54 -4.65 18.80
C ALA A 228 16.55 -3.66 19.42
N PRO A 229 17.87 -3.86 19.18
CA PRO A 229 18.90 -2.95 19.70
C PRO A 229 18.90 -1.59 18.99
N GLU A 230 18.14 -1.44 17.91
CA GLU A 230 18.19 -0.30 17.01
C GLU A 230 17.18 0.77 17.41
N ARG A 231 17.70 1.98 17.63
CA ARG A 231 16.90 3.18 17.91
C ARG A 231 16.46 3.89 16.64
N GLU A 232 16.88 3.40 15.49
CA GLU A 232 16.59 4.03 14.21
C GLU A 232 15.10 3.88 13.85
N VAL A 233 14.54 4.93 13.27
CA VAL A 233 13.18 4.96 12.76
C VAL A 233 13.19 5.52 11.35
N LEU A 234 12.34 4.94 10.50
CA LEU A 234 11.96 5.51 9.22
C LEU A 234 11.00 6.68 9.47
N VAL A 235 11.28 7.83 8.87
CA VAL A 235 10.38 9.00 8.88
C VAL A 235 10.01 9.34 7.45
N VAL A 236 8.72 9.34 7.14
CA VAL A 236 8.16 9.73 5.85
C VAL A 236 7.37 11.01 6.00
N THR A 237 7.57 11.93 5.06
CA THR A 237 6.84 13.21 4.94
C THR A 237 6.43 13.42 3.50
N CYS A 238 5.49 14.33 3.25
CA CYS A 238 4.99 14.56 1.90
C CYS A 238 5.14 16.01 1.41
N SER A 239 4.99 16.17 0.09
CA SER A 239 4.57 17.40 -0.56
C SER A 239 3.44 17.09 -1.55
N TRP A 240 2.78 18.12 -2.07
CA TRP A 240 1.66 17.97 -2.98
C TRP A 240 1.88 18.78 -4.26
N SER A 241 1.42 18.28 -5.39
CA SER A 241 1.37 19.04 -6.64
C SER A 241 0.29 18.52 -7.59
N SER A 242 -0.03 19.30 -8.62
CA SER A 242 -0.94 18.86 -9.69
C SER A 242 -0.24 18.06 -10.80
N THR A 243 0.99 17.60 -10.57
CA THR A 243 1.77 16.89 -11.59
C THR A 243 2.48 15.69 -10.99
N PRO A 244 2.81 14.65 -11.77
CA PRO A 244 3.63 13.54 -11.28
C PRO A 244 5.07 13.95 -10.95
N THR A 245 5.49 15.18 -11.28
CA THR A 245 6.84 15.68 -11.00
C THR A 245 6.93 16.12 -9.53
N PRO A 246 7.89 15.59 -8.76
CA PRO A 246 8.01 15.91 -7.34
C PRO A 246 8.20 17.40 -7.06
N ALA A 247 7.24 17.98 -6.35
CA ALA A 247 7.35 19.32 -5.78
C ALA A 247 8.19 19.31 -4.49
N PRO A 248 8.88 20.41 -4.16
CA PRO A 248 9.56 20.52 -2.87
C PRO A 248 8.55 20.51 -1.71
N ARG A 249 8.97 19.98 -0.56
CA ARG A 249 8.20 20.06 0.69
C ARG A 249 8.11 21.49 1.19
N GLY A 250 7.10 21.77 2.02
CA GLY A 250 6.95 23.06 2.69
C GLY A 250 8.23 23.47 3.43
N ALA A 251 8.51 24.77 3.50
CA ALA A 251 9.74 25.29 4.09
C ALA A 251 10.00 24.83 5.54
N PRO A 252 9.00 24.77 6.44
CA PRO A 252 9.20 24.27 7.80
C PRO A 252 9.60 22.79 7.86
N ILE A 253 9.01 21.95 7.00
CA ILE A 253 9.32 20.51 6.90
C ILE A 253 10.73 20.33 6.33
N THR A 254 11.05 21.04 5.25
CA THR A 254 12.38 21.01 4.63
C THR A 254 13.47 21.48 5.59
N ALA A 255 13.21 22.51 6.41
CA ALA A 255 14.16 22.97 7.42
C ALA A 255 14.35 21.95 8.57
N THR A 256 13.30 21.18 8.89
CA THR A 256 13.34 20.15 9.95
C THR A 256 14.07 18.90 9.48
N LEU A 257 13.89 18.51 8.22
CA LEU A 257 14.44 17.30 7.62
C LEU A 257 15.14 17.62 6.28
N PRO A 258 16.26 18.36 6.29
CA PRO A 258 16.89 18.86 5.06
C PRO A 258 17.45 17.75 4.16
N ASP A 259 17.80 16.61 4.75
CA ASP A 259 18.47 15.50 4.06
C ASP A 259 17.52 14.41 3.55
N SER A 260 16.19 14.57 3.73
CA SER A 260 15.25 13.53 3.29
C SER A 260 15.33 13.34 1.78
N ARG A 261 15.28 12.06 1.39
CA ARG A 261 15.38 11.61 0.01
C ARG A 261 13.98 11.44 -0.56
N TYR A 262 13.81 11.78 -1.83
CA TYR A 262 12.58 11.45 -2.55
C TYR A 262 12.40 9.93 -2.60
N TRP A 263 11.18 9.46 -2.30
CA TRP A 263 10.78 8.06 -2.37
C TRP A 263 9.98 7.78 -3.64
N MET A 264 8.76 8.30 -3.71
CA MET A 264 7.80 8.05 -4.79
C MET A 264 6.71 9.12 -4.86
N SER A 265 5.98 9.14 -5.97
CA SER A 265 4.78 9.95 -6.16
C SER A 265 3.57 9.03 -6.22
N VAL A 266 2.51 9.36 -5.48
CA VAL A 266 1.24 8.63 -5.46
C VAL A 266 0.15 9.57 -5.95
N LEU A 267 -0.67 9.10 -6.89
CA LEU A 267 -1.87 9.82 -7.31
C LEU A 267 -2.95 9.63 -6.23
N THR A 268 -3.50 10.72 -5.73
CA THR A 268 -4.44 10.71 -4.59
C THR A 268 -5.86 11.11 -4.97
N SER A 269 -6.00 11.81 -6.09
CA SER A 269 -7.26 12.18 -6.71
C SER A 269 -7.05 12.14 -8.22
N GLU A 270 -7.89 11.37 -8.90
CA GLU A 270 -7.91 11.31 -10.36
C GLU A 270 -8.35 12.66 -10.92
N PRO A 271 -7.73 13.14 -12.01
CA PRO A 271 -8.21 14.32 -12.70
C PRO A 271 -9.62 14.09 -13.28
N ASP A 272 -10.46 15.11 -13.19
CA ASP A 272 -11.77 15.15 -13.85
C ASP A 272 -11.91 16.40 -14.74
N GLU A 273 -13.12 16.73 -15.19
CA GLU A 273 -13.34 17.88 -16.07
C GLU A 273 -12.98 19.23 -15.42
N ASP A 274 -13.00 19.30 -14.08
CA ASP A 274 -12.80 20.50 -13.29
C ASP A 274 -11.55 20.46 -12.39
N ASP A 275 -10.97 19.28 -12.13
CA ASP A 275 -9.76 19.06 -11.32
C ASP A 275 -8.62 18.42 -12.14
N VAL A 276 -7.41 18.97 -11.98
CA VAL A 276 -6.18 18.45 -12.61
C VAL A 276 -5.61 17.22 -11.89
N GLY A 277 -6.27 16.78 -10.81
CA GLY A 277 -5.83 15.69 -9.96
C GLY A 277 -4.69 16.13 -9.03
N SER A 278 -4.54 15.42 -7.93
CA SER A 278 -3.52 15.73 -6.92
C SER A 278 -2.54 14.58 -6.73
N TRP A 279 -1.27 14.90 -6.80
CA TRP A 279 -0.15 14.00 -6.55
C TRP A 279 0.45 14.31 -5.18
N MET A 280 0.65 13.27 -4.40
CA MET A 280 1.43 13.32 -3.17
C MET A 280 2.83 12.77 -3.44
N HIS A 281 3.85 13.53 -3.09
CA HIS A 281 5.25 13.13 -3.24
C HIS A 281 5.84 12.81 -1.88
N LEU A 282 6.26 11.57 -1.70
CA LEU A 282 6.78 11.06 -0.44
C LEU A 282 8.29 11.21 -0.38
N PHE A 283 8.77 11.60 0.79
CA PHE A 283 10.18 11.76 1.11
C PHE A 283 10.48 11.02 2.41
N PHE A 284 11.61 10.36 2.47
CA PHE A 284 12.00 9.56 3.62
C PHE A 284 13.37 9.93 4.18
N ASP A 285 13.53 9.70 5.48
CA ASP A 285 14.79 9.82 6.21
C ASP A 285 14.87 8.71 7.25
N PHE A 286 16.09 8.39 7.70
CA PHE A 286 16.32 7.49 8.82
C PHE A 286 16.93 8.29 9.96
N LEU A 287 16.27 8.27 11.11
CA LEU A 287 16.65 9.07 12.27
C LEU A 287 16.80 8.19 13.48
N ASP A 288 17.68 8.56 14.42
CA ASP A 288 17.57 8.05 15.78
C ASP A 288 16.24 8.54 16.39
N ARG A 289 15.51 7.66 17.07
CA ARG A 289 14.21 7.96 17.69
C ARG A 289 14.29 9.12 18.71
N GLY A 290 15.44 9.31 19.34
CA GLY A 290 15.71 10.43 20.26
C GLY A 290 16.17 11.71 19.56
N ASP A 291 16.25 11.74 18.22
CA ASP A 291 16.65 12.93 17.48
C ASP A 291 15.62 14.06 17.65
N ARG A 292 16.11 15.25 18.01
CA ARG A 292 15.28 16.45 18.21
C ARG A 292 14.51 16.87 16.95
N ARG A 293 14.87 16.35 15.77
CA ARG A 293 14.12 16.51 14.52
C ARG A 293 12.74 15.85 14.60
N ILE A 294 12.61 14.73 15.30
CA ILE A 294 11.32 14.05 15.49
C ILE A 294 10.40 14.92 16.34
N GLU A 295 10.89 15.45 17.46
CA GLU A 295 10.12 16.37 18.32
C GLU A 295 9.67 17.61 17.54
N ARG A 296 10.57 18.21 16.74
CA ARG A 296 10.21 19.35 15.87
C ARG A 296 9.15 18.98 14.84
N LEU A 297 9.26 17.81 14.21
CA LEU A 297 8.26 17.33 13.26
C LEU A 297 6.91 17.12 13.93
N LEU A 298 6.86 16.51 15.12
CA LEU A 298 5.62 16.29 15.87
C LEU A 298 4.95 17.60 16.27
N ARG A 299 5.73 18.66 16.60
CA ARG A 299 5.17 20.00 16.78
C ARG A 299 4.56 20.55 15.48
N LEU A 300 5.23 20.38 14.34
CA LEU A 300 4.67 20.78 13.04
C LEU A 300 3.37 20.02 12.71
N VAL A 301 3.27 18.75 13.11
CA VAL A 301 2.05 17.95 12.96
C VAL A 301 0.93 18.49 13.85
N ALA A 302 1.23 18.79 15.12
CA ALA A 302 0.25 19.35 16.06
C ALA A 302 -0.31 20.71 15.60
N ASP A 303 0.51 21.48 14.87
CA ASP A 303 0.16 22.79 14.31
C ASP A 303 -0.51 22.71 12.91
N ASP A 304 -0.80 21.50 12.41
CA ASP A 304 -1.33 21.26 11.06
C ASP A 304 -0.43 21.84 9.93
N ILE A 305 0.88 21.95 10.20
CA ILE A 305 1.89 22.38 9.23
C ILE A 305 2.46 21.19 8.46
N ALA A 306 2.59 20.03 9.12
CA ALA A 306 3.03 18.77 8.53
C ALA A 306 1.89 17.75 8.55
N ALA A 307 1.38 17.41 7.36
CA ALA A 307 0.39 16.36 7.17
C ALA A 307 1.02 15.10 6.53
N GLU A 308 0.31 13.98 6.58
CA GLU A 308 0.75 12.68 6.03
C GLU A 308 2.11 12.20 6.53
N VAL A 309 2.40 12.46 7.80
CA VAL A 309 3.61 11.94 8.43
C VAL A 309 3.42 10.46 8.76
N LEU A 310 4.39 9.63 8.39
CA LEU A 310 4.52 8.26 8.89
C LEU A 310 5.87 8.11 9.60
N ILE A 311 5.85 7.46 10.74
CA ILE A 311 7.04 7.01 11.46
C ILE A 311 6.92 5.49 11.60
N GLY A 312 7.97 4.75 11.30
CA GLY A 312 7.98 3.29 11.40
C GLY A 312 9.33 2.78 11.84
N ASP A 313 9.43 1.50 12.19
CA ASP A 313 10.74 0.86 12.19
C ASP A 313 11.28 0.77 10.75
N PRO A 314 12.60 0.64 10.55
CA PRO A 314 13.20 0.54 9.23
C PRO A 314 12.66 -0.62 8.38
N SER A 315 12.03 -1.62 8.98
CA SER A 315 11.45 -2.77 8.29
C SER A 315 9.94 -2.67 8.06
N MET A 316 9.30 -1.58 8.51
CA MET A 316 7.87 -1.30 8.39
C MET A 316 6.95 -2.37 9.02
N ARG A 317 7.41 -3.03 10.09
CA ARG A 317 6.59 -3.96 10.88
C ARG A 317 5.52 -3.21 11.66
N TRP A 318 5.87 -2.04 12.18
CA TRP A 318 4.92 -1.11 12.77
C TRP A 318 4.95 0.25 12.08
N LEU A 319 3.80 0.91 12.09
CA LEU A 319 3.63 2.28 11.60
C LEU A 319 2.93 3.15 12.64
N TYR A 320 3.31 4.41 12.65
CA TYR A 320 2.81 5.45 13.52
C TYR A 320 2.50 6.67 12.66
N HIS A 321 1.22 7.02 12.58
CA HIS A 321 0.73 8.17 11.83
C HIS A 321 0.24 9.25 12.80
N PRO A 322 1.10 10.22 13.19
CA PRO A 322 0.64 11.36 13.97
C PRO A 322 -0.16 12.32 13.08
N TYR A 323 -1.18 12.95 13.67
CA TYR A 323 -1.97 14.02 13.07
C TYR A 323 -2.37 15.03 14.16
N ASP A 324 -2.99 16.14 13.77
CA ASP A 324 -3.40 17.19 14.69
C ASP A 324 -4.48 16.69 15.68
N GLY A 325 -4.06 16.37 16.90
CA GLY A 325 -4.90 15.86 17.99
C GLY A 325 -4.71 14.38 18.36
N GLY A 326 -3.82 13.65 17.69
CA GLY A 326 -3.58 12.26 18.02
C GLY A 326 -2.64 11.52 17.09
N ALA A 327 -2.77 10.20 17.10
CA ALA A 327 -2.10 9.34 16.15
C ALA A 327 -2.89 8.05 15.91
N ASP A 328 -2.81 7.57 14.67
CA ASP A 328 -3.17 6.22 14.31
C ASP A 328 -1.93 5.33 14.41
N VAL A 329 -2.09 4.19 15.07
CA VAL A 329 -0.99 3.30 15.41
C VAL A 329 -1.28 1.91 14.88
N TYR A 330 -0.29 1.35 14.21
CA TYR A 330 -0.32 0.01 13.64
C TYR A 330 0.86 -0.79 14.19
N PRO A 331 0.74 -1.43 15.37
CA PRO A 331 1.82 -2.21 15.95
C PRO A 331 2.11 -3.48 15.16
N ALA A 332 3.27 -4.08 15.42
CA ALA A 332 3.71 -5.30 14.72
C ALA A 332 2.73 -6.47 14.92
N THR A 333 2.16 -6.61 16.12
CA THR A 333 1.23 -7.71 16.45
C THR A 333 -0.06 -7.22 17.12
N VAL A 334 -1.09 -8.07 17.12
CA VAL A 334 -2.38 -7.81 17.79
C VAL A 334 -2.21 -7.76 19.31
N GLU A 335 -1.30 -8.56 19.86
CA GLU A 335 -0.98 -8.60 21.29
C GLU A 335 -0.39 -7.26 21.74
N LEU A 336 0.58 -6.72 21.02
CA LEU A 336 1.13 -5.39 21.31
C LEU A 336 0.03 -4.31 21.20
N ARG A 337 -0.83 -4.40 20.20
CA ARG A 337 -1.99 -3.50 20.06
C ARG A 337 -2.89 -3.57 21.30
N ASP A 338 -3.24 -4.76 21.77
CA ASP A 338 -4.10 -4.96 22.94
C ASP A 338 -3.42 -4.45 24.23
N GLU A 339 -2.12 -4.68 24.38
CA GLU A 339 -1.34 -4.16 25.51
C GLU A 339 -1.32 -2.62 25.53
N LEU A 340 -1.06 -1.98 24.38
CA LEU A 340 -1.09 -0.53 24.23
C LEU A 340 -2.47 0.04 24.62
N ARG A 341 -3.56 -0.61 24.17
CA ARG A 341 -4.94 -0.21 24.52
C ARG A 341 -5.20 -0.29 26.02
N VAL A 342 -4.73 -1.34 26.68
CA VAL A 342 -4.92 -1.51 28.13
C VAL A 342 -4.09 -0.51 28.92
N ARG A 343 -2.82 -0.34 28.55
CA ARG A 343 -1.87 0.54 29.24
C ARG A 343 -2.25 2.01 29.13
N HIS A 344 -2.70 2.42 27.94
CA HIS A 344 -3.03 3.81 27.60
C HIS A 344 -4.53 4.02 27.39
N ARG A 345 -5.36 3.30 28.15
CA ARG A 345 -6.82 3.33 28.00
C ARG A 345 -7.41 4.74 28.09
N ASP A 346 -6.80 5.61 28.89
CA ASP A 346 -7.27 6.98 29.14
C ASP A 346 -6.93 7.93 27.98
N TRP A 347 -6.17 7.46 26.97
CA TRP A 347 -5.84 8.19 25.75
C TRP A 347 -6.70 7.75 24.55
N LEU A 348 -7.48 6.67 24.69
CA LEU A 348 -8.35 6.18 23.63
C LEU A 348 -9.54 7.12 23.42
N SER A 349 -10.11 7.10 22.20
CA SER A 349 -11.40 7.74 21.95
C SER A 349 -12.49 7.09 22.81
N THR A 350 -13.38 7.92 23.36
CA THR A 350 -14.60 7.46 24.03
C THR A 350 -15.68 7.04 23.04
N HIS A 351 -15.50 7.30 21.75
CA HIS A 351 -16.45 6.92 20.72
C HIS A 351 -16.42 5.38 20.50
N PRO A 352 -17.58 4.71 20.38
CA PRO A 352 -17.64 3.25 20.25
C PRO A 352 -16.89 2.67 19.04
N SER A 353 -16.73 3.44 17.96
CA SER A 353 -15.96 3.04 16.77
C SER A 353 -14.47 3.36 16.87
N GLY A 354 -14.01 3.95 17.96
CA GLY A 354 -12.63 4.40 18.16
C GLY A 354 -12.26 5.70 17.45
N TYR A 355 -13.20 6.36 16.79
CA TYR A 355 -13.00 7.64 16.07
C TYR A 355 -12.97 8.87 16.96
#